data_AF-A0A6I7TMM8-F1
#
_entry.id   AF-A0A6I7TMM8-F1
#
_cell.length_a   1.000
_cell.length_b   1.000
_cell.length_c   1.000
_cell.angle_alpha   90.00
_cell.angle_beta   90.00
_cell.angle_gamma   90.00
#
_symmetry.space_group_name_H-M   'P 1'
#
loop_
_entity.id
_entity.type
_entity.pdbx_description
1 polymer ?
#
loop_
_entity_poly.entity_id
_entity_poly.type
_entity_poly.pdbx_seq_one_letter_code
_entity_poly.pdbx_strand_id
1 'polypeptide(L)' 'MKQIKWIFLLFALAAVISIMMIGVAVAEKSAAGVAIAVAILIVIMGSGFTLKKRMREKGLLE' A
#
# COMPACT_ATOMS: atom_id res chain seq x y z
N MET A 1 16.22 16.39 -12.92
CA MET A 1 16.26 16.34 -11.45
C MET A 1 15.15 15.40 -10.99
N LYS A 2 15.50 14.23 -10.44
CA LYS A 2 14.55 13.16 -10.09
C LYS A 2 13.61 13.68 -9.01
N GLN A 3 12.41 14.10 -9.41
CA GLN A 3 11.33 14.49 -8.52
C GLN A 3 10.99 13.26 -7.69
N ILE A 4 11.63 13.09 -6.53
CA ILE A 4 11.20 12.09 -5.55
C ILE A 4 9.80 12.50 -5.18
N LYS A 5 8.83 11.83 -5.81
CA LYS A 5 7.44 12.12 -5.57
C LYS A 5 7.11 11.60 -4.20
N TRP A 6 7.06 12.51 -3.24
CA TRP A 6 6.62 12.31 -1.86
C TRP A 6 5.36 11.44 -1.75
N ILE A 7 4.51 11.44 -2.78
CA ILE A 7 3.33 10.57 -2.86
C ILE A 7 3.67 9.06 -2.80
N PHE A 8 4.78 8.62 -3.39
CA PHE A 8 5.24 7.23 -3.28
C PHE A 8 5.79 6.92 -1.91
N LEU A 9 6.44 7.89 -1.28
CA LEU A 9 6.94 7.75 0.09
C LEU A 9 5.78 7.63 1.08
N LEU A 10 4.73 8.44 0.91
CA LEU A 10 3.47 8.34 1.64
C LEU A 10 2.77 6.99 1.41
N PHE A 11 2.75 6.50 0.17
CA PHE A 11 2.19 5.18 -0.14
C PHE A 11 2.98 4.03 0.50
N ALA A 12 4.32 4.12 0.49
CA ALA A 12 5.18 3.14 1.13
C ALA A 12 4.99 3.17 2.65
N LEU A 13 4.89 4.35 3.26
CA LEU A 13 4.63 4.50 4.69
C LEU A 13 3.24 3.93 5.06
N ALA A 14 2.22 4.24 4.27
CA ALA A 14 0.88 3.69 4.46
C ALA A 14 0.86 2.15 4.33
N ALA A 15 1.62 1.59 3.38
CA ALA A 15 1.78 0.14 3.23
C ALA A 15 2.49 -0.49 4.44
N VAL A 16 3.54 0.13 4.97
CA VAL A 16 4.25 -0.32 6.18
C VAL A 16 3.32 -0.32 7.40
N ILE A 17 2.58 0.77 7.60
CA ILE A 17 1.60 0.88 8.70
C ILE A 17 0.51 -0.18 8.55
N SER A 18 0.06 -0.44 7.32
CA SER A 18 -0.92 -1.49 7.06
C SER A 18 -0.36 -2.88 7.41
N ILE A 19 0.84 -3.23 6.96
CA ILE A 19 1.50 -4.51 7.30
C ILE A 19 1.68 -4.67 8.82
N MET A 20 2.01 -3.59 9.55
CA MET A 20 2.10 -3.62 11.01
C MET A 20 0.75 -3.94 11.67
N MET A 21 -0.34 -3.30 11.22
CA MET A 21 -1.69 -3.62 11.71
C MET A 21 -2.10 -5.06 11.43
N ILE A 22 -1.70 -5.61 10.29
CA ILE A 22 -1.94 -7.02 9.97
C ILE A 22 -1.22 -7.94 10.95
N GLY A 23 0.04 -7.63 11.29
CA GLY A 23 0.79 -8.38 12.30
C GLY A 23 0.09 -8.41 13.66
N VAL A 24 -0.49 -7.28 14.08
CA VAL A 24 -1.28 -7.20 15.33
C VAL A 24 -2.56 -8.04 15.23
N ALA A 25 -3.30 -7.92 14.13
CA ALA A 25 -4.54 -8.70 13.92
C ALA A 25 -4.29 -10.21 13.82
N VAL A 26 -3.14 -10.62 13.27
CA VAL A 26 -2.70 -12.03 13.24
C VAL A 26 -2.32 -12.52 14.64
N ALA A 27 -1.69 -11.69 15.47
CA ALA A 27 -1.31 -12.04 16.83
C ALA A 27 -2.53 -12.32 17.73
N GLU A 28 -3.65 -11.64 17.48
CA GLU A 28 -4.93 -11.91 18.17
C GLU A 28 -5.63 -13.22 17.70
N LYS A 29 -5.05 -13.98 16.75
CA LYS A 29 -5.62 -15.25 16.23
C LYS A 29 -7.06 -15.13 15.72
N SER A 30 -7.48 -13.94 15.29
CA SER A 30 -8.81 -13.74 14.73
C SER A 30 -8.81 -14.00 13.23
N ALA A 31 -9.41 -15.12 12.80
CA ALA A 31 -9.53 -15.46 11.38
C ALA A 31 -10.28 -14.37 10.58
N ALA A 32 -11.26 -13.71 11.19
CA ALA A 32 -11.94 -12.56 10.62
C ALA A 32 -11.02 -11.33 10.51
N GLY A 33 -10.20 -11.08 11.54
CA GLY A 33 -9.19 -10.02 11.54
C GLY A 33 -8.17 -10.18 10.41
N VAL A 34 -7.70 -11.41 10.18
CA VAL A 34 -6.77 -11.75 9.08
C VAL A 34 -7.42 -11.55 7.71
N ALA A 35 -8.67 -11.96 7.51
CA ALA A 35 -9.37 -11.78 6.23
C ALA A 35 -9.55 -10.29 5.87
N ILE A 36 -9.94 -9.47 6.84
CA ILE A 36 -10.08 -8.02 6.66
C ILE A 36 -8.72 -7.36 6.40
N ALA A 37 -7.70 -7.74 7.16
CA ALA A 37 -6.33 -7.31 6.98
C ALA A 37 -5.81 -7.55 5.55
N VAL A 38 -6.01 -8.77 5.01
CA VAL A 38 -5.60 -9.13 3.65
C VAL A 38 -6.37 -8.31 2.62
N ALA A 39 -7.68 -8.11 2.80
CA ALA A 39 -8.48 -7.28 1.89
C ALA A 39 -7.96 -5.83 1.85
N ILE A 40 -7.63 -5.24 3.00
CA ILE A 40 -7.03 -3.90 3.11
C ILE A 40 -5.67 -3.86 2.40
N LEU A 41 -4.83 -4.88 2.58
CA LEU A 41 -3.53 -4.96 1.92
C LEU A 41 -3.66 -4.98 0.39
N ILE A 42 -4.62 -5.73 -0.14
CA ILE A 42 -4.92 -5.80 -1.58
C ILE A 42 -5.36 -4.43 -2.10
N VAL A 43 -6.22 -3.72 -1.37
CA VAL A 43 -6.67 -2.37 -1.75
C VAL A 43 -5.51 -1.37 -1.76
N ILE A 44 -4.62 -1.42 -0.77
CA ILE A 44 -3.45 -0.53 -0.70
C ILE A 44 -2.46 -0.87 -1.83
N MET A 45 -2.11 -2.14 -2.03
CA MET A 45 -1.22 -2.53 -3.14
C MET A 45 -1.84 -2.20 -4.50
N GLY A 46 -3.13 -2.48 -4.71
CA GLY A 46 -3.84 -2.18 -5.94
C GLY A 46 -3.91 -0.67 -6.23
N SER A 47 -4.12 0.14 -5.19
CA SER A 47 -4.10 1.60 -5.31
C SER A 47 -2.69 2.13 -5.60
N GLY A 48 -1.66 1.57 -4.95
CA GLY A 48 -0.26 1.92 -5.20
C GLY A 48 0.20 1.56 -6.62
N PHE A 49 -0.26 0.42 -7.15
CA PHE A 49 -0.03 0.00 -8.53
C PHE A 49 -0.77 0.88 -9.53
N THR A 50 -2.04 1.20 -9.27
CA THR A 50 -2.83 2.11 -10.09
C THR A 50 -2.19 3.49 -10.16
N LEU A 51 -1.74 4.03 -9.02
CA LEU A 51 -1.07 5.33 -8.97
C LEU A 51 0.26 5.31 -9.73
N LYS A 52 1.02 4.20 -9.63
CA LYS A 52 2.23 3.97 -10.42
C LYS A 52 1.94 3.92 -11.92
N LYS A 53 0.87 3.23 -12.34
CA LYS A 53 0.41 3.16 -13.74
C LYS A 53 0.01 4.54 -14.27
N ARG A 54 -0.80 5.29 -13.51
CA ARG A 54 -1.26 6.64 -13.87
C ARG A 54 -0.12 7.65 -14.00
N MET A 55 0.94 7.49 -13.22
CA MET A 55 2.15 8.32 -13.35
C MET A 55 3.00 7.96 -14.56
N ARG A 56 3.01 6.69 -14.97
CA ARG A 56 3.64 6.25 -16.21
C ARG A 56 2.90 6.78 -17.43
N GLU A 57 1.56 6.70 -17.42
CA GLU A 57 0.71 7.26 -18.48
C GLU A 57 0.84 8.80 -18.61
N LYS A 58 1.14 9.49 -17.52
CA LYS A 58 1.41 10.94 -17.53
C LYS A 58 2.84 11.31 -17.92
N GLY A 59 3.68 10.35 -18.35
CA GLY A 59 5.07 10.60 -18.75
C GLY A 59 6.00 11.03 -17.60
N LEU A 60 5.57 10.82 -16.34
CA LEU A 60 6.32 11.19 -15.14
C LEU A 60 7.18 10.04 -14.60
N LEU A 61 7.10 8.88 -15.25
CA LEU A 61 7.92 7.69 -15.02
C LEU A 61 8.28 7.14 -16.41
N GLU A 62 9.56 7.17 -16.77
CA GLU A 62 10.12 6.46 -17.93
C GLU A 62 10.01 4.94 -17.72
#